data_AF-A0AAE0T5N5-F1
#
_entry.id   AF-A0AAE0T5N5-F1
#
_cell.length_a   1.000
_cell.length_b   1.000
_cell.length_c   1.000
_cell.angle_alpha   90.00
_cell.angle_beta   90.00
_cell.angle_gamma   90.00
#
_symmetry.space_group_name_H-M   'P 1'
#
loop_
_entity.id
_entity.type
_entity.pdbx_description
1 polymer ?
#
loop_
_entity_poly.entity_id
_entity_poly.type
_entity_poly.pdbx_seq_one_letter_code
_entity_poly.pdbx_strand_id
1 'polypeptide(L)'
;MSKKSASKNVAKKRREKELKRKKQKQKQVSVKQRRKTHSMGRIKHQLRYIPLLAAEPEIIAVNSGKTKDEVLSHSNNVLARINFYYDDFLHNGILKALDLLEERYKRERRSERLINITAVRYFMSEHKYPGVINQIVVARYFMAIEGEELNEANIMDFIADYEKKYETELEAVQSEAAQGGEFDGEDIADSDDGEEDGYEDSDDTSEAAESFRTYLTEKMMIEEERADELTENFEVFFGDYLTDEKEKMNPTDADKRLMAETLRLIGEMAVSEGIFNADQLNEITSRLN
;
A
#
# COMPACT_ATOMS: atom_id res chain seq x y z
N MET A 1 -55.28 -31.34 34.73
CA MET A 1 -54.89 -31.14 33.31
C MET A 1 -53.54 -30.41 33.26
N SER A 2 -52.42 -31.05 32.89
CA SER A 2 -51.10 -30.37 32.75
C SER A 2 -50.05 -31.17 31.96
N LYS A 3 -50.42 -31.80 30.83
CA LYS A 3 -49.47 -32.57 29.99
C LYS A 3 -49.12 -31.91 28.65
N LYS A 4 -49.74 -30.76 28.29
CA LYS A 4 -49.53 -30.08 27.00
C LYS A 4 -48.44 -29.00 26.99
N SER A 5 -47.98 -28.50 28.14
CA SER A 5 -46.99 -27.41 28.21
C SER A 5 -45.53 -27.88 28.21
N ALA A 6 -45.23 -29.06 28.77
CA ALA A 6 -43.87 -29.60 28.83
C ALA A 6 -43.30 -30.01 27.46
N SER A 7 -44.14 -30.55 26.57
CA SER A 7 -43.76 -31.00 25.22
C SER A 7 -43.33 -29.85 24.29
N LYS A 8 -44.00 -28.68 24.37
CA LYS A 8 -43.66 -27.50 23.56
C LYS A 8 -42.29 -26.90 23.91
N ASN A 9 -41.88 -26.94 25.18
CA ASN A 9 -40.59 -26.40 25.61
C ASN A 9 -39.40 -27.28 25.17
N VAL A 10 -39.58 -28.60 25.07
CA VAL A 10 -38.53 -29.50 24.57
C VAL A 10 -38.35 -29.35 23.05
N ALA A 11 -39.43 -29.15 22.30
CA ALA A 11 -39.37 -28.89 20.86
C ALA A 11 -38.69 -27.55 20.53
N LYS A 12 -38.95 -26.50 21.32
CA LYS A 12 -38.30 -25.19 21.17
C LYS A 12 -36.79 -25.25 21.45
N LYS A 13 -36.38 -25.94 22.53
CA LYS A 13 -34.96 -26.14 22.86
C LYS A 13 -34.20 -26.97 21.80
N ARG A 14 -34.85 -27.94 21.16
CA ARG A 14 -34.24 -28.70 20.05
C ARG A 14 -34.03 -27.82 18.81
N ARG A 15 -35.03 -27.02 18.42
CA ARG A 15 -34.91 -26.07 17.30
C ARG A 15 -33.82 -25.03 17.55
N GLU A 16 -33.71 -24.49 18.76
CA GLU A 16 -32.66 -23.52 19.10
C GLU A 16 -31.25 -24.13 19.05
N LYS A 17 -31.07 -25.36 19.52
CA LYS A 17 -29.78 -26.08 19.38
C LYS A 17 -29.44 -26.39 17.92
N GLU A 18 -30.43 -26.71 17.10
CA GLU A 18 -30.24 -27.00 15.68
C GLU A 18 -29.93 -25.74 14.87
N LEU A 19 -30.59 -24.62 15.18
CA LEU A 19 -30.28 -23.29 14.65
C LEU A 19 -28.88 -22.83 15.06
N LYS A 20 -28.48 -23.02 16.33
CA LYS A 20 -27.11 -22.72 16.78
C LYS A 20 -26.06 -23.59 16.06
N ARG A 21 -26.33 -24.89 15.87
CA ARG A 21 -25.45 -25.78 15.10
C ARG A 21 -25.39 -25.42 13.61
N LYS A 22 -26.50 -25.02 12.97
CA LYS A 22 -26.51 -24.54 11.58
C LYS A 22 -25.76 -23.21 11.44
N LYS A 23 -25.93 -22.26 12.37
CA LYS A 23 -25.17 -21.00 12.39
C LYS A 23 -23.67 -21.22 12.64
N GLN A 24 -23.29 -22.14 13.54
CA GLN A 24 -21.88 -22.52 13.72
C GLN A 24 -21.28 -23.21 12.50
N LYS A 25 -22.03 -24.09 11.83
CA LYS A 25 -21.60 -24.72 10.58
C LYS A 25 -21.51 -23.71 9.43
N GLN A 26 -22.42 -22.74 9.34
CA GLN A 26 -22.31 -21.64 8.37
C GLN A 26 -21.08 -20.78 8.64
N LYS A 27 -20.80 -20.41 9.91
CA LYS A 27 -19.56 -19.71 10.28
C LYS A 27 -18.31 -20.54 9.96
N GLN A 28 -18.34 -21.87 10.15
CA GLN A 28 -17.18 -22.72 9.81
C GLN A 28 -17.03 -23.01 8.31
N VAL A 29 -18.11 -22.95 7.53
CA VAL A 29 -18.09 -23.13 6.06
C VAL A 29 -17.73 -21.81 5.36
N SER A 30 -18.15 -20.66 5.88
CA SER A 30 -17.71 -19.34 5.37
C SER A 30 -16.27 -19.00 5.73
N VAL A 31 -15.73 -19.57 6.83
CA VAL A 31 -14.30 -19.43 7.20
C VAL A 31 -13.39 -20.29 6.31
N LYS A 32 -13.92 -21.27 5.56
CA LYS A 32 -13.10 -22.21 4.78
C LYS A 32 -12.67 -21.75 3.39
N GLN A 33 -12.98 -20.52 2.99
CA GLN A 33 -12.27 -19.83 1.92
C GLN A 33 -12.01 -18.37 2.28
N ARG A 34 -11.51 -18.10 3.49
CA ARG A 34 -10.63 -16.93 3.68
C ARG A 34 -9.46 -17.14 2.72
N ARG A 35 -9.57 -16.57 1.51
CA ARG A 35 -8.39 -16.31 0.69
C ARG A 35 -7.46 -15.51 1.59
N LYS A 36 -6.19 -15.86 1.57
CA LYS A 36 -5.18 -15.16 2.35
C LYS A 36 -5.14 -13.73 1.82
N THR A 37 -5.98 -12.84 2.37
CA THR A 37 -5.61 -11.43 2.49
C THR A 37 -4.23 -11.48 3.13
N HIS A 38 -3.23 -11.08 2.36
CA HIS A 38 -1.89 -10.98 2.92
C HIS A 38 -2.06 -10.00 4.08
N SER A 39 -1.81 -10.43 5.32
CA SER A 39 -1.87 -9.50 6.43
C SER A 39 -0.98 -8.31 6.11
N MET A 40 -1.31 -7.11 6.56
CA MET A 40 -0.43 -5.95 6.35
C MET A 40 1.00 -6.23 6.81
N GLY A 41 1.18 -7.00 7.88
CA GLY A 41 2.50 -7.51 8.28
C GLY A 41 3.18 -8.42 7.24
N ARG A 42 2.43 -9.24 6.49
CA ARG A 42 2.95 -10.03 5.37
C ARG A 42 3.26 -9.16 4.15
N ILE A 43 2.49 -8.10 3.89
CA ILE A 43 2.77 -7.12 2.83
C ILE A 43 4.03 -6.32 3.19
N LYS A 44 4.09 -5.66 4.36
CA LYS A 44 5.29 -4.97 4.86
C LYS A 44 6.52 -5.88 4.84
N HIS A 45 6.38 -7.13 5.32
CA HIS A 45 7.46 -8.12 5.24
C HIS A 45 7.88 -8.44 3.80
N GLN A 46 6.93 -8.48 2.86
CA GLN A 46 7.21 -8.75 1.45
C GLN A 46 7.89 -7.57 0.76
N LEU A 47 7.47 -6.35 1.07
CA LEU A 47 8.05 -5.09 0.56
C LEU A 47 9.50 -4.91 1.00
N ARG A 48 9.90 -5.46 2.15
CA ARG A 48 11.32 -5.53 2.55
C ARG A 48 12.20 -6.18 1.47
N TYR A 49 11.66 -7.03 0.61
CA TYR A 49 12.39 -7.69 -0.47
C TYR A 49 12.39 -6.92 -1.81
N ILE A 50 11.97 -5.66 -1.83
CA ILE A 50 12.08 -4.79 -3.02
C ILE A 50 13.54 -4.70 -3.54
N PRO A 51 14.59 -4.53 -2.69
CA PRO A 51 15.96 -4.47 -3.17
C PRO A 51 16.37 -5.67 -4.03
N LEU A 52 15.81 -6.85 -3.76
CA LEU A 52 16.12 -8.06 -4.52
C LEU A 52 15.75 -7.93 -6.00
N LEU A 53 14.80 -7.06 -6.37
CA LEU A 53 14.45 -6.83 -7.77
C LEU A 53 15.61 -6.21 -8.57
N ALA A 54 16.52 -5.47 -7.92
CA ALA A 54 17.69 -4.91 -8.62
C ALA A 54 18.71 -5.98 -9.05
N ALA A 55 18.67 -7.17 -8.44
CA ALA A 55 19.49 -8.31 -8.85
C ALA A 55 18.87 -9.12 -10.00
N GLU A 56 17.66 -8.76 -10.46
CA GLU A 56 16.99 -9.48 -11.53
C GLU A 56 17.59 -9.12 -12.90
N PRO A 57 17.74 -10.10 -13.83
CA PRO A 57 18.47 -9.89 -15.07
C PRO A 57 17.82 -8.85 -15.99
N GLU A 58 16.48 -8.76 -16.00
CA GLU A 58 15.74 -7.74 -16.76
C GLU A 58 16.07 -6.32 -16.27
N ILE A 59 16.24 -6.15 -14.97
CA ILE A 59 16.56 -4.85 -14.34
C ILE A 59 18.06 -4.53 -14.54
N ILE A 60 18.93 -5.52 -14.42
CA ILE A 60 20.37 -5.38 -14.69
C ILE A 60 20.63 -4.98 -16.15
N ALA A 61 19.81 -5.47 -17.09
CA ALA A 61 19.94 -5.16 -18.50
C ALA A 61 19.57 -3.71 -18.86
N VAL A 62 18.91 -2.96 -17.97
CA VAL A 62 18.53 -1.56 -18.21
C VAL A 62 19.76 -0.66 -18.15
N ASN A 63 20.02 0.08 -19.22
CA ASN A 63 21.07 1.08 -19.28
C ASN A 63 20.51 2.48 -18.97
N SER A 64 21.27 3.33 -18.28
CA SER A 64 20.89 4.72 -17.99
C SER A 64 21.12 5.68 -19.16
N GLY A 65 21.78 5.25 -20.23
CA GLY A 65 22.18 6.13 -21.34
C GLY A 65 23.34 7.07 -21.00
N LYS A 66 23.77 7.12 -19.73
CA LYS A 66 24.92 7.90 -19.26
C LYS A 66 26.13 7.00 -19.07
N THR A 67 27.29 7.53 -19.44
CA THR A 67 28.58 6.86 -19.21
C THR A 67 29.06 7.05 -17.78
N LYS A 68 29.93 6.16 -17.31
CA LYS A 68 30.56 6.25 -15.98
C LYS A 68 31.26 7.60 -15.77
N ASP A 69 31.99 8.08 -16.77
CA ASP A 69 32.75 9.33 -16.69
C ASP A 69 31.84 10.56 -16.60
N GLU A 70 30.73 10.57 -17.34
CA GLU A 70 29.72 11.64 -17.26
C GLU A 70 29.11 11.73 -15.86
N VAL A 71 28.78 10.59 -15.24
CA VAL A 71 28.18 10.57 -13.91
C VAL A 71 29.18 10.96 -12.83
N LEU A 72 30.41 10.43 -12.89
CA LEU A 72 31.45 10.73 -11.88
C LEU A 72 31.94 12.18 -11.95
N SER A 73 31.89 12.82 -13.11
CA SER A 73 32.28 14.24 -13.28
C SER A 73 31.21 15.24 -12.86
N HIS A 74 29.95 14.80 -12.68
CA HIS A 74 28.84 15.69 -12.31
C HIS A 74 28.97 16.25 -10.89
N SER A 75 29.31 15.41 -9.91
CA SER A 75 29.45 15.85 -8.51
C SER A 75 30.37 14.95 -7.70
N ASN A 76 30.98 15.50 -6.66
CA ASN A 76 31.69 14.72 -5.65
C ASN A 76 30.73 14.06 -4.63
N ASN A 77 29.50 14.57 -4.53
CA ASN A 77 28.48 14.00 -3.66
C ASN A 77 27.81 12.80 -4.35
N VAL A 78 27.84 11.64 -3.68
CA VAL A 78 27.28 10.38 -4.18
C VAL A 78 25.76 10.49 -4.41
N LEU A 79 25.02 11.16 -3.52
CA LEU A 79 23.57 11.33 -3.64
C LEU A 79 23.21 12.18 -4.87
N ALA A 80 23.93 13.28 -5.08
CA ALA A 80 23.76 14.10 -6.28
C ALA A 80 24.06 13.30 -7.56
N ARG A 81 25.10 12.46 -7.56
CA ARG A 81 25.41 11.57 -8.69
C ARG A 81 24.32 10.53 -8.94
N ILE A 82 23.71 9.97 -7.90
CA ILE A 82 22.60 9.00 -8.05
C ILE A 82 21.38 9.68 -8.68
N ASN A 83 21.03 10.89 -8.24
CA ASN A 83 19.92 11.63 -8.85
C ASN A 83 20.22 12.03 -10.29
N PHE A 84 21.43 12.49 -10.60
CA PHE A 84 21.83 12.75 -11.98
C PHE A 84 21.81 11.49 -12.85
N TYR A 85 22.22 10.35 -12.30
CA TYR A 85 22.14 9.05 -12.97
C TYR A 85 20.69 8.66 -13.29
N TYR A 86 19.75 9.04 -12.44
CA TYR A 86 18.33 8.74 -12.56
C TYR A 86 17.56 9.81 -13.35
N ASP A 87 17.43 9.59 -14.66
CA ASP A 87 16.62 10.41 -15.55
C ASP A 87 15.38 9.67 -16.08
N ASP A 88 14.60 10.38 -16.89
CA ASP A 88 13.42 9.83 -17.56
C ASP A 88 13.76 8.61 -18.44
N PHE A 89 14.97 8.52 -19.00
CA PHE A 89 15.38 7.39 -19.82
C PHE A 89 15.55 6.12 -18.96
N LEU A 90 16.31 6.21 -17.87
CA LEU A 90 16.49 5.12 -16.93
C LEU A 90 15.16 4.75 -16.27
N HIS A 91 14.38 5.73 -15.84
CA HIS A 91 13.05 5.55 -15.25
C HIS A 91 12.14 4.70 -16.14
N ASN A 92 11.97 5.11 -17.40
CA ASN A 92 11.14 4.38 -18.36
C ASN A 92 11.72 3.00 -18.70
N GLY A 93 13.05 2.87 -18.69
CA GLY A 93 13.74 1.58 -18.87
C GLY A 93 13.41 0.60 -17.74
N ILE A 94 13.44 1.05 -16.49
CA ILE A 94 13.08 0.25 -15.31
C ILE A 94 11.61 -0.15 -15.37
N LEU A 95 10.68 0.77 -15.69
CA LEU A 95 9.26 0.43 -15.82
C LEU A 95 9.00 -0.67 -16.85
N LYS A 96 9.64 -0.59 -18.02
CA LYS A 96 9.55 -1.65 -19.05
C LYS A 96 10.14 -2.97 -18.58
N ALA A 97 11.24 -2.95 -17.84
CA ALA A 97 11.82 -4.16 -17.26
C ALA A 97 10.89 -4.80 -16.21
N LEU A 98 10.17 -3.99 -15.43
CA LEU A 98 9.14 -4.47 -14.51
C LEU A 98 7.97 -5.14 -15.24
N ASP A 99 7.57 -4.65 -16.42
CA ASP A 99 6.56 -5.33 -17.27
C ASP A 99 7.01 -6.74 -17.66
N LEU A 100 8.26 -6.90 -18.11
CA LEU A 100 8.82 -8.19 -18.48
C LEU A 100 8.92 -9.14 -17.27
N LEU A 101 9.34 -8.60 -16.11
CA LEU A 101 9.41 -9.36 -14.86
C LEU A 101 8.03 -9.84 -14.40
N GLU A 102 7.01 -9.00 -14.54
CA GLU A 102 5.64 -9.33 -14.15
C GLU A 102 5.12 -10.51 -14.99
N GLU A 103 5.33 -10.48 -16.31
CA GLU A 103 4.97 -11.59 -17.19
C GLU A 103 5.70 -12.89 -16.83
N ARG A 104 6.99 -12.80 -16.48
CA ARG A 104 7.77 -13.95 -16.04
C ARG A 104 7.27 -14.52 -14.72
N TYR A 105 7.09 -13.69 -13.70
CA TYR A 105 6.63 -14.15 -12.39
C TYR A 105 5.18 -14.65 -12.41
N LYS A 106 4.31 -14.11 -13.26
CA LYS A 106 2.98 -14.68 -13.52
C LYS A 106 3.07 -16.10 -14.07
N ARG A 107 3.97 -16.37 -15.03
CA ARG A 107 4.22 -17.72 -15.56
C ARG A 107 4.81 -18.66 -14.52
N GLU A 108 5.72 -18.16 -13.69
CA GLU A 108 6.36 -18.93 -12.62
C GLU A 108 5.49 -19.09 -11.35
N ARG A 109 4.35 -18.40 -11.29
CA ARG A 109 3.43 -18.36 -10.14
C ARG A 109 4.06 -17.82 -8.84
N ARG A 110 4.97 -16.85 -8.95
CA ARG A 110 5.62 -16.16 -7.82
C ARG A 110 4.79 -14.96 -7.34
N SER A 111 3.66 -15.23 -6.71
CA SER A 111 2.72 -14.20 -6.22
C SER A 111 3.35 -13.15 -5.31
N GLU A 112 4.33 -13.56 -4.51
CA GLU A 112 5.04 -12.73 -3.56
C GLU A 112 5.97 -11.71 -4.24
N ARG A 113 6.55 -12.06 -5.38
CA ARG A 113 7.40 -11.15 -6.16
C ARG A 113 6.58 -10.16 -6.99
N LEU A 114 5.35 -10.53 -7.36
CA LEU A 114 4.41 -9.62 -8.04
C LEU A 114 4.03 -8.42 -7.16
N ILE A 115 3.88 -8.63 -5.85
CA ILE A 115 3.60 -7.54 -4.89
C ILE A 115 4.71 -6.48 -4.93
N ASN A 116 5.98 -6.92 -4.98
CA ASN A 116 7.13 -6.00 -5.02
C ASN A 116 7.16 -5.20 -6.33
N ILE A 117 6.81 -5.82 -7.46
CA ILE A 117 6.69 -5.11 -8.74
C ILE A 117 5.62 -4.03 -8.68
N THR A 118 4.44 -4.37 -8.16
CA THR A 118 3.33 -3.41 -8.04
C THR A 118 3.72 -2.23 -7.14
N ALA A 119 4.36 -2.50 -6.01
CA ALA A 119 4.81 -1.45 -5.10
C ALA A 119 5.84 -0.52 -5.76
N VAL A 120 6.86 -1.06 -6.43
CA VAL A 120 7.86 -0.25 -7.14
C VAL A 120 7.21 0.61 -8.22
N ARG A 121 6.28 0.06 -9.01
CA ARG A 121 5.56 0.85 -10.02
C ARG A 121 4.79 2.00 -9.40
N TYR A 122 4.07 1.74 -8.32
CA TYR A 122 3.32 2.76 -7.59
C TYR A 122 4.23 3.92 -7.13
N PHE A 123 5.34 3.59 -6.46
CA PHE A 123 6.33 4.60 -6.02
C PHE A 123 6.94 5.38 -7.18
N MET A 124 7.12 4.75 -8.35
CA MET A 124 7.64 5.43 -9.54
C MET A 124 6.57 6.27 -10.27
N SER A 125 5.28 5.94 -10.16
CA SER A 125 4.20 6.61 -10.90
C SER A 125 3.56 7.78 -10.16
N GLU A 126 3.42 7.70 -8.84
CA GLU A 126 2.68 8.72 -8.07
C GLU A 126 3.53 9.94 -7.74
N HIS A 127 4.85 9.78 -7.68
CA HIS A 127 5.76 10.81 -7.25
C HIS A 127 7.05 10.72 -8.06
N LYS A 128 7.56 11.87 -8.53
CA LYS A 128 8.96 11.97 -8.96
C LYS A 128 9.84 11.94 -7.71
N TYR A 129 9.85 10.83 -6.98
CA TYR A 129 10.77 10.66 -5.87
C TYR A 129 12.20 10.75 -6.40
N PRO A 130 13.09 11.45 -5.70
CA PRO A 130 14.51 11.45 -5.99
C PRO A 130 15.03 10.02 -6.13
N GLY A 131 15.90 9.79 -7.12
CA GLY A 131 16.50 8.48 -7.39
C GLY A 131 17.25 7.90 -6.19
N VAL A 132 17.76 8.75 -5.30
CA VAL A 132 18.46 8.39 -4.06
C VAL A 132 17.60 7.64 -3.04
N ILE A 133 16.27 7.78 -3.07
CA ILE A 133 15.33 7.06 -2.20
C ILE A 133 14.94 5.71 -2.84
N ASN A 134 15.01 5.61 -4.16
CA ASN A 134 14.64 4.39 -4.85
C ASN A 134 15.77 3.35 -4.75
N GLN A 135 15.59 2.35 -3.88
CA GLN A 135 16.56 1.28 -3.63
C GLN A 135 17.01 0.54 -4.90
N ILE A 136 16.14 0.40 -5.90
CA ILE A 136 16.52 -0.22 -7.18
C ILE A 136 17.49 0.69 -7.94
N VAL A 137 17.20 1.99 -7.99
CA VAL A 137 18.05 2.98 -8.65
C VAL A 137 19.41 3.07 -7.96
N VAL A 138 19.44 3.10 -6.62
CA VAL A 138 20.68 3.09 -5.83
C VAL A 138 21.52 1.85 -6.15
N ALA A 139 20.95 0.65 -6.05
CA ALA A 139 21.68 -0.58 -6.37
C ALA A 139 22.19 -0.57 -7.83
N ARG A 140 21.38 -0.11 -8.78
CA ARG A 140 21.79 0.02 -10.19
C ARG A 140 22.95 0.98 -10.37
N TYR A 141 22.94 2.12 -9.69
CA TYR A 141 24.06 3.07 -9.70
C TYR A 141 25.35 2.41 -9.22
N PHE A 142 25.34 1.75 -8.07
CA PHE A 142 26.54 1.13 -7.51
C PHE A 142 27.06 -0.02 -8.37
N MET A 143 26.18 -0.82 -8.96
CA MET A 143 26.60 -1.88 -9.90
C MET A 143 27.20 -1.32 -11.19
N ALA A 144 26.59 -0.28 -11.77
CA ALA A 144 26.97 0.21 -13.10
C ALA A 144 28.12 1.23 -13.07
N ILE A 145 28.15 2.09 -12.04
CA ILE A 145 29.06 3.22 -11.92
C ILE A 145 30.22 2.88 -10.99
N GLU A 146 29.93 2.48 -9.75
CA GLU A 146 30.98 2.16 -8.76
C GLU A 146 31.60 0.77 -9.02
N GLY A 147 30.88 -0.12 -9.71
CA GLY A 147 31.35 -1.47 -10.08
C GLY A 147 31.19 -2.50 -8.96
N GLU A 148 30.26 -2.26 -8.03
CA GLU A 148 29.96 -3.17 -6.93
C GLU A 148 29.35 -4.49 -7.45
N GLU A 149 29.83 -5.62 -6.92
CA GLU A 149 29.32 -6.96 -7.26
C GLU A 149 28.06 -7.30 -6.43
N LEU A 150 26.99 -6.53 -6.64
CA LEU A 150 25.71 -6.77 -5.98
C LEU A 150 24.92 -7.91 -6.63
N ASN A 151 24.40 -8.81 -5.81
CA ASN A 151 23.58 -9.96 -6.19
C ASN A 151 22.54 -10.25 -5.10
N GLU A 152 21.69 -11.27 -5.30
CA GLU A 152 20.60 -11.59 -4.37
C GLU A 152 21.07 -11.85 -2.93
N ALA A 153 22.32 -12.30 -2.72
CA ALA A 153 22.85 -12.64 -1.40
C ALA A 153 23.32 -11.45 -0.58
N ASN A 154 23.75 -10.34 -1.21
CA ASN A 154 24.37 -9.20 -0.52
C ASN A 154 23.62 -7.88 -0.71
N ILE A 155 22.69 -7.79 -1.66
CA ILE A 155 22.01 -6.53 -2.00
C ILE A 155 21.18 -5.97 -0.84
N MET A 156 20.61 -6.85 0.00
CA MET A 156 19.83 -6.43 1.17
C MET A 156 20.70 -5.76 2.22
N ASP A 157 21.85 -6.36 2.55
CA ASP A 157 22.79 -5.83 3.53
C ASP A 157 23.42 -4.54 3.01
N PHE A 158 23.74 -4.50 1.72
CA PHE A 158 24.24 -3.30 1.05
C PHE A 158 23.28 -2.11 1.16
N ILE A 159 21.98 -2.33 0.87
CA ILE A 159 20.99 -1.24 0.96
C ILE A 159 20.84 -0.76 2.41
N ALA A 160 20.84 -1.66 3.39
CA ALA A 160 20.79 -1.27 4.79
C ALA A 160 22.03 -0.45 5.22
N ASP A 161 23.22 -0.82 4.75
CA ASP A 161 24.45 -0.07 5.01
C ASP A 161 24.44 1.31 4.32
N TYR A 162 23.89 1.40 3.10
CA TYR A 162 23.69 2.67 2.40
C TYR A 162 22.73 3.58 3.15
N GLU A 163 21.55 3.08 3.53
CA GLU A 163 20.53 3.84 4.26
C GLU A 163 21.08 4.38 5.59
N LYS A 164 21.81 3.54 6.32
CA LYS A 164 22.46 3.95 7.57
C LYS A 164 23.57 4.98 7.35
N LYS A 165 24.33 4.86 6.27
CA LYS A 165 25.45 5.75 5.98
C LYS A 165 24.99 7.18 5.64
N TYR A 166 23.82 7.30 5.03
CA TYR A 166 23.26 8.57 4.55
C TYR A 166 21.92 8.91 5.23
N GLU A 167 21.68 8.38 6.44
CA GLU A 167 20.40 8.46 7.16
C GLU A 167 19.90 9.90 7.25
N THR A 168 20.75 10.80 7.75
CA THR A 168 20.43 12.23 7.93
C THR A 168 20.15 12.93 6.60
N GLU A 169 20.96 12.70 5.56
CA GLU A 169 20.74 13.33 4.25
C GLU A 169 19.50 12.78 3.54
N LEU A 170 19.18 11.49 3.71
CA LEU A 170 17.99 10.88 3.14
C LEU A 170 16.71 11.37 3.83
N GLU A 171 16.73 11.58 5.15
CA GLU A 171 15.63 12.19 5.90
C GLU A 171 15.35 13.62 5.42
N ALA A 172 16.39 14.41 5.17
CA ALA A 172 16.26 15.74 4.60
C ALA A 172 15.61 15.70 3.19
N VAL A 173 16.09 14.80 2.32
CA VAL A 173 15.53 14.62 0.97
C VAL A 173 14.07 14.19 1.00
N GLN A 174 13.70 13.27 1.91
CA GLN A 174 12.31 12.83 2.08
C GLN A 174 11.41 13.96 2.58
N SER A 175 11.90 14.78 3.51
CA SER A 175 11.18 15.93 4.05
C SER A 175 10.94 17.02 2.98
N GLU A 176 11.94 17.29 2.14
CA GLU A 176 11.81 18.26 1.03
C GLU A 176 10.87 17.76 -0.07
N ALA A 177 10.94 16.46 -0.41
CA ALA A 177 10.03 15.84 -1.37
C ALA A 177 8.57 15.88 -0.89
N ALA A 178 8.33 15.71 0.42
CA ALA A 178 6.99 15.83 1.02
C ALA A 178 6.45 17.28 0.98
N GLN A 179 7.33 18.28 0.99
CA GLN A 179 6.97 19.70 0.90
C GLN A 179 6.79 20.20 -0.54
N GLY A 180 6.99 19.36 -1.55
CA GLY A 180 6.77 19.67 -2.96
C GLY A 180 7.90 20.45 -3.64
N GLY A 181 9.10 20.45 -3.06
CA GLY A 181 10.30 21.02 -3.70
C GLY A 181 10.86 20.12 -4.81
N GLU A 182 11.39 20.71 -5.89
CA GLU A 182 12.30 20.00 -6.79
C GLU A 182 13.66 19.89 -6.08
N PHE A 183 14.05 18.67 -5.73
CA PHE A 183 15.37 18.38 -5.19
C PHE A 183 16.41 18.48 -6.33
N ASP A 184 17.07 19.63 -6.46
CA ASP A 184 18.28 19.79 -7.27
C ASP A 184 19.47 19.69 -6.31
N GLY A 185 20.19 18.57 -6.35
CA GLY A 185 21.13 18.13 -5.31
C GLY A 185 22.40 18.98 -5.12
N GLU A 186 22.34 20.29 -5.40
CA GLU A 186 23.43 21.26 -5.27
C GLU A 186 23.47 21.96 -3.89
N ASP A 187 22.37 22.00 -3.13
CA ASP A 187 22.22 22.87 -1.95
C ASP A 187 22.23 22.16 -0.57
N ILE A 188 22.97 21.05 -0.41
CA ILE A 188 23.26 20.53 0.95
C ILE A 188 24.48 21.28 1.52
N ALA A 189 24.23 22.43 2.12
CA ALA A 189 25.19 23.11 2.98
C ALA A 189 25.18 22.48 4.38
N ASP A 190 26.39 22.20 4.91
CA ASP A 190 26.65 21.76 6.28
C ASP A 190 25.72 22.46 7.28
N SER A 191 24.75 21.71 7.80
CA SER A 191 23.84 22.17 8.84
C SER A 191 23.89 21.17 9.98
N ASP A 192 24.88 21.39 10.85
CA ASP A 192 24.88 20.97 12.25
C ASP A 192 23.81 21.81 12.97
N ASP A 193 22.66 21.21 13.26
CA ASP A 193 21.95 21.41 14.53
C ASP A 193 20.83 20.38 14.62
N GLY A 194 20.85 19.61 15.70
CA GLY A 194 19.85 18.58 15.95
C GLY A 194 18.54 19.17 16.43
N GLU A 195 17.44 18.59 15.97
CA GLU A 195 16.28 18.33 16.81
C GLU A 195 15.76 16.92 16.48
N GLU A 196 15.67 16.11 17.53
CA GLU A 196 15.23 14.72 17.53
C GLU A 196 13.71 14.73 17.71
N ASP A 197 12.96 14.70 16.61
CA ASP A 197 11.51 14.45 16.64
C ASP A 197 11.25 13.06 16.05
N GLY A 198 11.04 12.10 16.96
CA GLY A 198 10.69 10.74 16.62
C GLY A 198 9.31 10.65 15.97
N TYR A 199 9.26 10.09 14.76
CA TYR A 199 8.01 9.71 14.12
C TYR A 199 7.83 8.18 14.18
N GLU A 200 6.81 7.77 14.91
CA GLU A 200 6.26 6.41 14.86
C GLU A 200 5.54 6.17 13.52
N ASP A 201 5.85 5.02 12.91
CA ASP A 201 5.21 4.46 11.71
C ASP A 201 3.73 4.08 11.99
N SER A 202 2.77 4.87 11.49
CA SER A 202 1.34 4.48 11.37
C SER A 202 0.76 5.00 10.05
N ASP A 203 0.64 4.18 9.00
CA ASP A 203 -0.61 3.51 8.59
C ASP A 203 -1.73 4.50 8.14
N ASP A 204 -1.56 5.20 7.01
CA ASP A 204 -2.52 6.19 6.43
C ASP A 204 -3.96 5.67 6.27
N THR A 205 -4.12 4.36 6.05
CA THR A 205 -5.46 3.71 6.02
C THR A 205 -6.13 3.67 7.39
N SER A 206 -5.34 3.61 8.47
CA SER A 206 -5.81 3.68 9.85
C SER A 206 -6.29 5.09 10.19
N GLU A 207 -5.59 6.12 9.73
CA GLU A 207 -5.98 7.52 9.98
C GLU A 207 -7.31 7.88 9.30
N ALA A 208 -7.50 7.45 8.04
CA ALA A 208 -8.76 7.69 7.34
C ALA A 208 -9.94 6.90 7.95
N ALA A 209 -9.70 5.67 8.42
CA ALA A 209 -10.70 4.86 9.10
C ALA A 209 -11.06 5.42 10.47
N GLU A 210 -10.08 5.93 11.22
CA GLU A 210 -10.29 6.62 12.50
C GLU A 210 -11.06 7.93 12.32
N SER A 211 -10.74 8.71 11.28
CA SER A 211 -11.47 9.92 10.93
C SER A 211 -12.93 9.61 10.54
N PHE A 212 -13.14 8.59 9.70
CA PHE A 212 -14.48 8.15 9.32
C PHE A 212 -15.27 7.63 10.52
N ARG A 213 -14.66 6.84 11.40
CA ARG A 213 -15.28 6.36 12.63
C ARG A 213 -15.69 7.51 13.54
N THR A 214 -14.80 8.48 13.72
CA THR A 214 -15.06 9.71 14.50
C THR A 214 -16.21 10.51 13.90
N TYR A 215 -16.28 10.64 12.57
CA TYR A 215 -17.41 11.25 11.89
C TYR A 215 -18.74 10.52 12.18
N LEU A 216 -18.74 9.18 12.12
CA LEU A 216 -19.92 8.37 12.38
C LEU A 216 -20.41 8.49 13.82
N THR A 217 -19.51 8.43 14.80
CA THR A 217 -19.87 8.45 16.23
C THR A 217 -20.14 9.85 16.75
N GLU A 218 -19.35 10.85 16.36
CA GLU A 218 -19.42 12.19 16.96
C GLU A 218 -20.27 13.18 16.18
N LYS A 219 -20.26 13.13 14.83
CA LYS A 219 -21.07 14.05 14.01
C LYS A 219 -22.42 13.46 13.64
N MET A 220 -22.45 12.18 13.27
CA MET A 220 -23.67 11.47 12.85
C MET A 220 -24.40 10.78 14.01
N MET A 221 -23.76 10.66 15.18
CA MET A 221 -24.32 10.03 16.39
C MET A 221 -24.81 8.59 16.14
N ILE A 222 -24.10 7.84 15.29
CA ILE A 222 -24.37 6.44 15.01
C ILE A 222 -23.87 5.59 16.18
N GLU A 223 -24.65 4.56 16.55
CA GLU A 223 -24.32 3.62 17.62
C GLU A 223 -22.98 2.92 17.35
N GLU A 224 -22.14 2.76 18.38
CA GLU A 224 -20.76 2.24 18.23
C GLU A 224 -20.70 0.91 17.48
N GLU A 225 -21.57 -0.05 17.78
CA GLU A 225 -21.58 -1.37 17.11
C GLU A 225 -21.83 -1.23 15.59
N ARG A 226 -22.61 -0.23 15.18
CA ARG A 226 -22.88 0.07 13.77
C ARG A 226 -21.80 0.94 13.14
N ALA A 227 -21.22 1.86 13.90
CA ALA A 227 -20.09 2.67 13.44
C ALA A 227 -18.88 1.78 13.14
N ASP A 228 -18.62 0.78 13.99
CA ASP A 228 -17.58 -0.21 13.77
C ASP A 228 -17.87 -1.08 12.54
N GLU A 229 -19.11 -1.53 12.32
CA GLU A 229 -19.50 -2.28 11.11
C GLU A 229 -19.31 -1.45 9.83
N LEU A 230 -19.66 -0.16 9.87
CA LEU A 230 -19.48 0.75 8.73
C LEU A 230 -18.01 1.09 8.47
N THR A 231 -17.20 1.19 9.53
CA THR A 231 -15.75 1.46 9.44
C THR A 231 -15.00 0.24 8.93
N GLU A 232 -15.31 -0.96 9.42
CA GLU A 232 -14.76 -2.21 8.88
C GLU A 232 -15.13 -2.36 7.40
N ASN A 233 -16.36 -1.99 7.02
CA ASN A 233 -16.78 -1.99 5.61
C ASN A 233 -16.06 -0.91 4.78
N PHE A 234 -15.71 0.23 5.37
CA PHE A 234 -14.88 1.27 4.74
C PHE A 234 -13.46 0.74 4.46
N GLU A 235 -12.80 0.15 5.46
CA GLU A 235 -11.47 -0.44 5.31
C GLU A 235 -11.44 -1.56 4.27
N VAL A 236 -12.44 -2.45 4.29
CA VAL A 236 -12.57 -3.52 3.30
C VAL A 236 -12.85 -2.97 1.91
N PHE A 237 -13.67 -1.93 1.77
CA PHE A 237 -13.98 -1.35 0.46
C PHE A 237 -12.76 -0.63 -0.15
N PHE A 238 -12.03 0.16 0.62
CA PHE A 238 -10.82 0.84 0.11
C PHE A 238 -9.66 -0.12 -0.09
N GLY A 239 -9.55 -1.18 0.73
CA GLY A 239 -8.54 -2.23 0.55
C GLY A 239 -8.80 -3.15 -0.66
N ASP A 240 -10.05 -3.60 -0.86
CA ASP A 240 -10.38 -4.63 -1.87
C ASP A 240 -10.90 -4.07 -3.21
N TYR A 241 -11.49 -2.87 -3.26
CA TYR A 241 -12.14 -2.35 -4.47
C TYR A 241 -11.25 -1.42 -5.31
N LEU A 242 -10.19 -0.85 -4.71
CA LEU A 242 -9.13 -0.09 -5.39
C LEU A 242 -8.01 -1.00 -5.91
N THR A 243 -8.00 -2.28 -5.53
CA THR A 243 -7.12 -3.30 -6.11
C THR A 243 -7.85 -4.04 -7.24
N ASP A 244 -7.16 -4.28 -8.36
CA ASP A 244 -7.71 -4.71 -9.68
C ASP A 244 -8.44 -6.09 -9.73
N GLU A 245 -8.79 -6.73 -8.62
CA GLU A 245 -9.45 -8.05 -8.61
C GLU A 245 -11.00 -8.00 -8.68
N LYS A 246 -11.55 -7.22 -9.63
CA LYS A 246 -13.01 -7.12 -9.88
C LYS A 246 -13.72 -8.43 -10.26
N GLU A 247 -12.99 -9.50 -10.61
CA GLU A 247 -13.59 -10.67 -11.28
C GLU A 247 -14.09 -11.81 -10.36
N LYS A 248 -13.96 -11.73 -9.02
CA LYS A 248 -14.30 -12.90 -8.16
C LYS A 248 -15.20 -12.62 -6.95
N MET A 249 -15.66 -11.39 -6.74
CA MET A 249 -16.68 -11.11 -5.73
C MET A 249 -18.09 -11.31 -6.34
N ASN A 250 -18.87 -12.21 -5.73
CA ASN A 250 -20.33 -12.26 -5.89
C ASN A 250 -20.95 -11.65 -4.62
N PRO A 251 -20.93 -10.32 -4.46
CA PRO A 251 -21.49 -9.68 -3.27
C PRO A 251 -22.99 -9.96 -3.21
N THR A 252 -23.47 -10.32 -2.02
CA THR A 252 -24.91 -10.48 -1.80
C THR A 252 -25.61 -9.13 -1.91
N ASP A 253 -26.93 -9.14 -2.09
CA ASP A 253 -27.70 -7.88 -2.14
C ASP A 253 -27.64 -7.10 -0.81
N ALA A 254 -27.34 -7.77 0.31
CA ALA A 254 -27.08 -7.13 1.59
C ALA A 254 -25.74 -6.39 1.57
N ASP A 255 -24.69 -7.04 1.05
CA ASP A 255 -23.35 -6.44 0.94
C ASP A 255 -23.39 -5.23 -0.01
N LYS A 256 -24.09 -5.33 -1.14
CA LYS A 256 -24.26 -4.21 -2.09
C LYS A 256 -24.95 -3.00 -1.45
N ARG A 257 -25.97 -3.24 -0.62
CA ARG A 257 -26.67 -2.17 0.11
C ARG A 257 -25.78 -1.54 1.16
N LEU A 258 -25.04 -2.35 1.92
CA LEU A 258 -24.12 -1.86 2.93
C LEU A 258 -22.99 -1.03 2.29
N MET A 259 -22.42 -1.49 1.18
CA MET A 259 -21.44 -0.73 0.40
C MET A 259 -21.99 0.59 -0.13
N ALA A 260 -23.19 0.59 -0.71
CA ALA A 260 -23.83 1.83 -1.18
C ALA A 260 -24.10 2.82 -0.03
N GLU A 261 -24.48 2.31 1.15
CA GLU A 261 -24.68 3.11 2.36
C GLU A 261 -23.37 3.71 2.88
N THR A 262 -22.31 2.91 2.97
CA THR A 262 -20.97 3.37 3.39
C THR A 262 -20.44 4.43 2.42
N LEU A 263 -20.54 4.21 1.10
CA LEU A 263 -20.11 5.19 0.09
C LEU A 263 -20.86 6.51 0.17
N ARG A 264 -22.18 6.47 0.44
CA ARG A 264 -22.96 7.69 0.66
C ARG A 264 -22.45 8.46 1.87
N LEU A 265 -22.18 7.77 2.99
CA LEU A 265 -21.71 8.40 4.23
C LEU A 265 -20.32 9.02 4.09
N ILE A 266 -19.43 8.39 3.33
CA ILE A 266 -18.11 8.96 3.00
C ILE A 266 -18.27 10.23 2.15
N GLY A 267 -19.14 10.19 1.15
CA GLY A 267 -19.42 11.36 0.33
C GLY A 267 -20.00 12.51 1.17
N GLU A 268 -20.85 12.22 2.16
CA GLU A 268 -21.36 13.22 3.11
C GLU A 268 -20.25 13.79 4.01
N MET A 269 -19.34 12.94 4.49
CA MET A 269 -18.16 13.38 5.23
C MET A 269 -17.27 14.31 4.39
N ALA A 270 -16.96 13.92 3.16
CA ALA A 270 -16.14 14.68 2.23
C ALA A 270 -16.74 16.05 1.86
N VAL A 271 -18.08 16.15 1.75
CA VAL A 271 -18.75 17.45 1.60
C VAL A 271 -18.65 18.28 2.87
N SER A 272 -18.80 17.67 4.04
CA SER A 272 -18.69 18.37 5.34
C SER A 272 -17.28 18.91 5.59
N GLU A 273 -16.27 18.28 5.01
CA GLU A 273 -14.86 18.66 5.08
C GLU A 273 -14.41 19.56 3.91
N GLY A 274 -15.32 19.89 2.99
CA GLY A 274 -15.04 20.77 1.85
C GLY A 274 -14.23 20.14 0.72
N ILE A 275 -14.07 18.81 0.74
CA ILE A 275 -13.35 18.03 -0.27
C ILE A 275 -14.20 17.90 -1.55
N PHE A 276 -15.52 17.72 -1.41
CA PHE A 276 -16.47 17.70 -2.51
C PHE A 276 -17.55 18.77 -2.34
N ASN A 277 -18.17 19.18 -3.45
CA ASN A 277 -19.42 19.95 -3.42
C ASN A 277 -20.65 19.03 -3.47
N ALA A 278 -21.82 19.57 -3.11
CA ALA A 278 -23.06 18.80 -3.04
C ALA A 278 -23.48 18.18 -4.40
N ASP A 279 -23.12 18.82 -5.52
CA ASP A 279 -23.43 18.31 -6.85
C ASP A 279 -22.59 17.07 -7.20
N GLN A 280 -21.32 17.03 -6.79
CA GLN A 280 -20.45 15.86 -6.92
C GLN A 280 -20.94 14.68 -6.06
N LEU A 281 -21.43 14.95 -4.85
CA LEU A 281 -22.05 13.92 -4.01
C LEU A 281 -23.31 13.34 -4.65
N ASN A 282 -24.17 14.19 -5.21
CA ASN A 282 -25.38 13.77 -5.92
C ASN A 282 -25.07 12.91 -7.16
N GLU A 283 -24.00 13.24 -7.89
CA GLU A 283 -23.54 12.43 -9.01
C GLU A 283 -23.08 11.03 -8.55
N ILE A 284 -22.28 10.95 -7.49
CA ILE A 284 -21.80 9.68 -6.92
C ILE A 284 -22.98 8.83 -6.41
N THR A 285 -23.91 9.41 -5.66
CA THR A 285 -25.08 8.68 -5.13
C THR A 285 -26.05 8.24 -6.22
N SER A 286 -26.17 8.99 -7.33
CA SER A 286 -27.02 8.60 -8.46
C SER A 286 -26.52 7.33 -9.19
N ARG A 287 -25.21 7.06 -9.14
CA ARG A 287 -24.59 5.87 -9.74
C ARG A 287 -24.64 4.63 -8.84
N LEU A 288 -25.02 4.79 -7.57
CA LEU A 288 -25.11 3.73 -6.57
C LEU A 288 -26.52 3.13 -6.42
N ASN A 289 -27.55 3.78 -6.98
CA ASN A 289 -28.94 3.32 -7.00
C ASN A 289 -29.33 2.71 -8.35
#